data_AF-A0A836QLM4-F1
#
_entry.id   AF-A0A836QLM4-F1
#
_cell.length_a   1.000
_cell.length_b   1.000
_cell.length_c   1.000
_cell.angle_alpha   90.00
_cell.angle_beta   90.00
_cell.angle_gamma   90.00
#
_symmetry.space_group_name_H-M   'P 1'
#
loop_
_entity.id
_entity.type
_entity.pdbx_description
1 polymer ?
#
loop_
_entity_poly.entity_id
_entity_poly.type
_entity_poly.pdbx_seq_one_letter_code
_entity_poly.pdbx_strand_id
1 'polypeptide(L)'
;MSDGPVEIPESEATGTVRELYDDMKATMNIGMINLIYRRMATADGLLEWVWDAVRPVLASGDVERAALLLESGLDWPSMPEIPAPALPLLGLGSPEIDTLIRVLDDYNRGNSLNLFLLTAFAERLKSGGSWEEVPDATVDVPSAKPQNFPPIVAMSDMSKETASLVRVLS
;
A
#
# COMPACT_ATOMS: atom_id res chain seq x y z
N MET A 1 -16.18 -7.94 -20.43
CA MET A 1 -16.35 -7.07 -19.24
C MET A 1 -15.01 -7.08 -18.55
N SER A 2 -14.38 -5.93 -18.26
CA SER A 2 -13.09 -5.95 -17.56
C SER A 2 -13.30 -6.54 -16.16
N ASP A 3 -12.42 -7.47 -15.77
CA ASP A 3 -12.57 -8.36 -14.62
C ASP A 3 -12.24 -7.68 -13.27
N GLY A 4 -12.29 -6.34 -13.23
CA GLY A 4 -11.91 -5.52 -12.07
C GLY A 4 -12.25 -4.03 -12.26
N PRO A 5 -12.13 -3.23 -11.19
CA PRO A 5 -12.41 -1.80 -11.26
C PRO A 5 -11.36 -1.10 -12.15
N VAL A 6 -11.80 -0.22 -13.06
CA VAL A 6 -10.94 0.59 -13.95
C VAL A 6 -9.79 1.24 -13.18
N GLU A 7 -8.54 0.96 -13.51
CA GLU A 7 -7.36 1.50 -12.83
C GLU A 7 -6.24 1.80 -13.84
N ILE A 8 -5.20 2.53 -13.42
CA ILE A 8 -3.93 2.61 -14.15
C ILE A 8 -2.90 1.72 -13.43
N PRO A 9 -2.56 0.53 -13.96
CA PRO A 9 -1.59 -0.35 -13.32
C PRO A 9 -0.17 0.25 -13.38
N GLU A 10 0.69 -0.12 -12.44
CA GLU A 10 2.06 0.38 -12.38
C GLU A 10 2.86 0.07 -13.64
N SER A 11 2.54 -0.98 -14.40
CA SER A 11 3.19 -1.30 -15.68
C SER A 11 2.80 -0.35 -16.82
N GLU A 12 1.64 0.30 -16.72
CA GLU A 12 1.10 1.19 -17.76
C GLU A 12 1.22 2.67 -17.39
N ALA A 13 1.58 2.98 -16.14
CA ALA A 13 1.82 4.34 -15.68
C ALA A 13 2.94 5.03 -16.51
N THR A 14 2.63 6.20 -17.05
CA THR A 14 3.55 7.05 -17.82
C THR A 14 3.38 8.52 -17.42
N GLY A 15 4.34 9.37 -17.80
CA GLY A 15 4.29 10.80 -17.49
C GLY A 15 4.09 11.08 -16.00
N THR A 16 3.20 12.03 -15.68
CA THR A 16 2.94 12.46 -14.30
C THR A 16 2.47 11.33 -13.38
N VAL A 17 1.67 10.38 -13.87
CA VAL A 17 1.23 9.24 -13.04
C VAL A 17 2.41 8.36 -12.63
N ARG A 18 3.40 8.16 -13.52
CA ARG A 18 4.63 7.42 -13.18
C ARG A 18 5.41 8.16 -12.08
N GLU A 19 5.60 9.46 -12.26
CA GLU A 19 6.35 10.29 -11.31
C GLU A 19 5.71 10.27 -9.92
N LEU A 20 4.38 10.38 -9.84
CA LEU A 20 3.64 10.26 -8.59
C LEU A 20 3.80 8.89 -7.94
N TYR A 21 3.73 7.80 -8.72
CA TYR A 21 3.92 6.46 -8.18
C TYR A 21 5.33 6.24 -7.64
N ASP A 22 6.35 6.77 -8.30
CA ASP A 22 7.73 6.64 -7.84
C ASP A 22 7.96 7.48 -6.56
N ASP A 23 7.39 8.69 -6.48
CA ASP A 23 7.45 9.52 -5.27
C ASP A 23 6.64 8.93 -4.11
N MET A 24 5.48 8.31 -4.36
CA MET A 24 4.71 7.57 -3.36
C MET A 24 5.49 6.39 -2.81
N LYS A 25 6.12 5.58 -3.68
CA LYS A 25 6.94 4.44 -3.24
C LYS A 25 8.10 4.89 -2.37
N ALA A 26 8.76 5.99 -2.75
CA ALA A 26 9.85 6.58 -1.97
C ALA A 26 9.35 7.13 -0.61
N THR A 27 8.30 7.95 -0.62
CA THR A 27 7.78 8.67 0.56
C THR A 27 7.11 7.72 1.56
N MET A 28 6.29 6.79 1.07
CA MET A 28 5.61 5.81 1.91
C MET A 28 6.51 4.62 2.26
N ASN A 29 7.66 4.48 1.60
CA ASN A 29 8.56 3.33 1.73
C ASN A 29 7.85 1.99 1.48
N ILE A 30 7.16 1.90 0.35
CA ILE A 30 6.45 0.72 -0.16
C ILE A 30 7.00 0.35 -1.54
N GLY A 31 6.89 -0.90 -1.95
CA GLY A 31 7.28 -1.34 -3.28
C GLY A 31 6.12 -1.63 -4.22
N MET A 32 4.87 -1.66 -3.75
CA MET A 32 3.68 -1.71 -4.61
C MET A 32 2.72 -0.56 -4.34
N ILE A 33 2.28 0.10 -5.41
CA ILE A 33 1.21 1.10 -5.33
C ILE A 33 -0.11 0.39 -5.13
N ASN A 34 -0.80 0.72 -4.03
CA ASN A 34 -2.08 0.11 -3.68
C ASN A 34 -3.20 0.52 -4.66
N LEU A 35 -4.20 -0.35 -4.83
CA LEU A 35 -5.32 -0.19 -5.77
C LEU A 35 -6.02 1.17 -5.64
N ILE A 36 -6.14 1.72 -4.44
CA ILE A 36 -6.82 3.01 -4.22
C ILE A 36 -6.18 4.15 -5.03
N TYR A 37 -4.85 4.23 -5.08
CA TYR A 37 -4.14 5.25 -5.85
C TYR A 37 -4.21 4.98 -7.36
N ARG A 38 -4.21 3.69 -7.75
CA ARG A 38 -4.38 3.27 -9.14
C ARG A 38 -5.75 3.60 -9.71
N ARG A 39 -6.76 3.59 -8.84
CA ARG A 39 -8.11 4.07 -9.14
C ARG A 39 -8.16 5.59 -9.25
N MET A 40 -7.56 6.31 -8.31
CA MET A 40 -7.52 7.78 -8.34
C MET A 40 -6.83 8.31 -9.61
N ALA A 41 -5.79 7.61 -10.08
CA ALA A 41 -5.06 7.95 -11.31
C ALA A 41 -5.94 7.97 -12.58
N THR A 42 -7.11 7.31 -12.56
CA THR A 42 -8.04 7.29 -13.71
C THR A 42 -8.85 8.56 -13.86
N ALA A 43 -8.83 9.44 -12.86
CA ALA A 43 -9.50 10.74 -12.89
C ALA A 43 -8.45 11.84 -12.95
N ASP A 44 -8.54 12.69 -13.98
CA ASP A 44 -7.61 13.78 -14.22
C ASP A 44 -7.44 14.66 -12.98
N GLY A 45 -6.19 14.85 -12.53
CA GLY A 45 -5.82 15.69 -11.40
C GLY A 45 -6.19 15.17 -10.00
N LEU A 46 -6.96 14.07 -9.89
CA LEU A 46 -7.39 13.58 -8.57
C LEU A 46 -6.21 13.02 -7.76
N LEU A 47 -5.37 12.19 -8.39
CA LEU A 47 -4.22 11.60 -7.70
C LEU A 47 -3.23 12.67 -7.25
N GLU A 48 -2.93 13.63 -8.13
CA GLU A 48 -2.07 14.78 -7.87
C GLU A 48 -2.57 15.56 -6.64
N TRP A 49 -3.85 15.96 -6.68
CA TRP A 49 -4.45 16.74 -5.63
C TRP A 49 -4.49 16.01 -4.27
N VAL A 50 -4.80 14.71 -4.25
CA VAL A 50 -4.76 13.92 -3.02
C VAL A 50 -3.33 13.80 -2.51
N TRP A 51 -2.37 13.56 -3.39
CA TRP A 51 -0.98 13.37 -3.01
C TRP A 51 -0.36 14.65 -2.43
N ASP A 52 -0.59 15.80 -3.06
CA ASP A 52 -0.15 17.11 -2.56
C ASP A 52 -0.66 17.38 -1.13
N ALA A 53 -1.86 16.91 -0.80
CA ALA A 53 -2.45 17.11 0.53
C ALA A 53 -1.81 16.21 1.61
N VAL A 54 -1.37 14.99 1.27
CA VAL A 54 -0.90 14.00 2.25
C VAL A 54 0.62 13.88 2.33
N ARG A 55 1.33 14.16 1.24
CA ARG A 55 2.78 14.00 1.12
C ARG A 55 3.56 14.78 2.20
N PRO A 56 3.27 16.08 2.49
CA PRO A 56 4.02 16.82 3.50
C PRO A 56 3.89 16.20 4.91
N VAL A 57 2.73 15.63 5.23
CA VAL A 57 2.46 14.99 6.53
C VAL A 57 3.19 13.67 6.66
N LEU A 58 3.33 12.91 5.55
CA LEU A 58 4.18 11.72 5.52
C LEU A 58 5.66 12.10 5.68
N ALA A 59 6.12 13.12 4.97
CA ALA A 59 7.52 13.57 4.97
C ALA A 59 7.96 14.12 6.33
N SER A 60 7.06 14.70 7.14
CA SER A 60 7.38 15.21 8.49
C SER A 60 7.73 14.11 9.51
N GLY A 61 7.43 12.85 9.18
CA GLY A 61 7.58 11.70 10.08
C GLY A 61 6.57 11.68 11.23
N ASP A 62 5.58 12.59 11.26
CA ASP A 62 4.52 12.57 12.28
C ASP A 62 3.66 11.31 12.17
N VAL A 63 3.36 10.89 10.94
CA VAL A 63 2.60 9.65 10.68
C VAL A 63 3.35 8.44 11.22
N GLU A 64 4.67 8.36 11.00
CA GLU A 64 5.48 7.23 11.49
C GLU A 64 5.50 7.19 13.03
N ARG A 65 5.67 8.35 13.69
CA ARG A 65 5.60 8.45 15.15
C ARG A 65 4.23 8.03 15.69
N ALA A 66 3.15 8.47 15.04
CA ALA A 66 1.79 8.13 15.44
C ALA A 66 1.49 6.63 15.24
N ALA A 67 1.96 6.04 14.13
CA ALA A 67 1.81 4.62 13.85
C ALA A 67 2.53 3.76 14.91
N LEU A 68 3.78 4.07 15.24
CA LEU A 68 4.53 3.36 16.29
C LEU A 68 3.84 3.43 17.66
N LEU A 69 3.29 4.59 18.01
CA LEU A 69 2.54 4.74 19.26
C LEU A 69 1.28 3.89 19.26
N LEU A 70 0.53 3.88 18.15
CA LEU A 70 -0.67 3.05 18.01
C LEU A 70 -0.32 1.57 18.13
N GLU A 71 0.67 1.09 17.38
CA GLU A 71 1.12 -0.30 17.40
C GLU A 71 1.54 -0.76 18.81
N SER A 72 2.24 0.09 19.55
CA SER A 72 2.66 -0.21 20.93
C SER A 72 1.51 -0.39 21.91
N GLY A 73 0.33 0.17 21.60
CA GLY A 73 -0.87 0.10 22.41
C GLY A 73 -1.87 -0.98 21.97
N LEU A 74 -1.61 -1.70 20.88
CA LEU A 74 -2.49 -2.75 20.38
C LEU A 74 -2.23 -4.07 21.10
N ASP A 75 -3.31 -4.70 21.58
CA ASP A 75 -3.28 -6.09 22.03
C ASP A 75 -3.58 -6.99 20.83
N TRP A 76 -2.53 -7.54 20.24
CA TRP A 76 -2.64 -8.37 19.04
C TRP A 76 -3.23 -9.74 19.38
N PRO A 77 -4.23 -10.23 18.61
CA PRO A 77 -4.73 -11.57 18.82
C PRO A 77 -3.63 -12.60 18.55
N SER A 78 -3.53 -13.60 19.41
CA SER A 78 -2.66 -14.76 19.15
C SER A 78 -3.17 -15.51 17.91
N MET A 79 -2.30 -15.66 16.93
CA MET A 79 -2.60 -16.42 15.71
C MET A 79 -1.97 -17.81 15.79
N PRO A 80 -2.69 -18.87 15.38
CA PRO A 80 -2.11 -20.21 15.35
C PRO A 80 -0.95 -20.25 14.35
N GLU A 81 0.19 -20.78 14.79
CA GLU A 81 1.35 -20.98 13.93
C GLU A 81 1.11 -22.09 12.93
N ILE A 82 1.62 -21.91 11.71
CA ILE A 82 1.71 -23.00 10.73
C ILE A 82 2.91 -23.87 11.15
N PRO A 83 2.73 -25.18 11.44
CA PRO A 83 3.84 -26.03 11.85
C PRO A 83 4.94 -26.07 10.79
N ALA A 84 6.19 -25.83 11.18
CA ALA A 84 7.33 -25.82 10.24
C ALA A 84 7.42 -27.06 9.32
N PRO A 85 7.14 -28.30 9.80
CA PRO A 85 7.13 -29.48 8.94
C PRO A 85 6.02 -29.50 7.87
N ALA A 86 4.97 -28.69 8.00
CA ALA A 86 3.88 -28.60 7.04
C ALA A 86 4.23 -27.73 5.82
N LEU A 87 5.16 -26.78 5.95
CA LEU A 87 5.50 -25.84 4.89
C LEU A 87 6.03 -26.53 3.62
N PRO A 88 6.95 -27.51 3.70
CA PRO A 88 7.40 -28.24 2.51
C PRO A 88 6.28 -29.06 1.84
N LEU A 89 5.32 -29.57 2.64
CA LEU A 89 4.16 -30.31 2.10
C LEU A 89 3.21 -29.41 1.30
N LEU A 90 3.22 -28.11 1.58
CA LEU A 90 2.51 -27.07 0.83
C LEU A 90 3.32 -26.52 -0.35
N GLY A 91 4.51 -27.06 -0.61
CA GLY A 91 5.43 -26.54 -1.63
C GLY A 91 6.11 -25.23 -1.24
N LEU A 92 6.14 -24.88 0.04
CA LEU A 92 6.75 -23.65 0.56
C LEU A 92 8.15 -23.95 1.11
N GLY A 93 9.18 -23.57 0.36
CA GLY A 93 10.57 -23.53 0.81
C GLY A 93 10.96 -22.17 1.40
N SER A 94 12.21 -22.07 1.89
CA SER A 94 12.72 -20.81 2.46
C SER A 94 12.64 -19.61 1.48
N PRO A 95 13.01 -19.74 0.19
CA PRO A 95 12.91 -18.62 -0.75
C PRO A 95 11.47 -18.15 -1.00
N GLU A 96 10.52 -19.08 -1.04
CA GLU A 96 9.09 -18.77 -1.20
C GLU A 96 8.54 -18.07 0.05
N ILE A 97 8.89 -18.57 1.24
CA ILE A 97 8.49 -17.96 2.53
C ILE A 97 9.05 -16.54 2.64
N ASP A 98 10.32 -16.33 2.34
CA ASP A 98 10.94 -15.00 2.38
C ASP A 98 10.24 -14.03 1.42
N THR A 99 9.79 -14.53 0.25
CA THR A 99 9.04 -13.72 -0.71
C THR A 99 7.64 -13.38 -0.19
N LEU A 100 6.95 -14.34 0.41
CA LEU A 100 5.63 -14.13 1.02
C LEU A 100 5.71 -13.11 2.16
N ILE A 101 6.69 -13.23 3.06
CA ILE A 101 6.89 -12.29 4.17
C ILE A 101 7.11 -10.88 3.63
N ARG A 102 8.00 -10.70 2.64
CA ARG A 102 8.23 -9.37 2.03
C ARG A 102 6.96 -8.77 1.45
N VAL A 103 6.15 -9.57 0.73
CA VAL A 103 4.88 -9.10 0.16
C VAL A 103 3.90 -8.70 1.26
N LEU A 104 3.79 -9.49 2.32
CA LEU A 104 2.93 -9.20 3.46
C LEU A 104 3.36 -7.94 4.20
N ASP A 105 4.66 -7.76 4.43
CA ASP A 105 5.21 -6.56 5.07
C ASP A 105 4.91 -5.30 4.25
N ASP A 106 5.02 -5.37 2.92
CA ASP A 106 4.68 -4.26 2.03
C ASP A 106 3.19 -3.89 2.11
N TYR A 107 2.31 -4.89 2.11
CA TYR A 107 0.87 -4.67 2.27
C TYR A 107 0.54 -4.14 3.67
N ASN A 108 1.16 -4.67 4.73
CA ASN A 108 0.93 -4.21 6.10
C ASN A 108 1.31 -2.74 6.24
N ARG A 109 2.44 -2.33 5.66
CA ARG A 109 2.86 -0.93 5.65
C ARG A 109 1.93 -0.06 4.81
N GLY A 110 1.71 -0.42 3.55
CA GLY A 110 0.86 0.34 2.62
C GLY A 110 -0.58 0.50 3.12
N ASN A 111 -1.20 -0.58 3.61
CA ASN A 111 -2.57 -0.55 4.12
C ASN A 111 -2.68 0.26 5.41
N SER A 112 -1.71 0.16 6.32
CA SER A 112 -1.72 0.94 7.57
C SER A 112 -1.63 2.45 7.30
N LEU A 113 -0.72 2.84 6.39
CA LEU A 113 -0.62 4.24 5.95
C LEU A 113 -1.90 4.70 5.26
N ASN A 114 -2.48 3.89 4.37
CA ASN A 114 -3.75 4.22 3.71
C ASN A 114 -4.87 4.44 4.73
N LEU A 115 -5.00 3.56 5.73
CA LEU A 115 -6.01 3.71 6.78
C LEU A 115 -5.83 5.03 7.53
N PHE A 116 -4.59 5.36 7.93
CA PHE A 116 -4.29 6.59 8.66
C PHE A 116 -4.62 7.83 7.84
N LEU A 117 -4.09 7.90 6.62
CA LEU A 117 -4.22 9.07 5.74
C LEU A 117 -5.66 9.29 5.28
N LEU A 118 -6.35 8.23 4.86
CA LEU A 118 -7.73 8.35 4.38
C LEU A 118 -8.70 8.67 5.53
N THR A 119 -8.42 8.19 6.74
CA THR A 119 -9.18 8.59 7.93
C THR A 119 -8.97 10.07 8.23
N ALA A 120 -7.71 10.53 8.30
CA ALA A 120 -7.40 11.94 8.52
C ALA A 120 -8.03 12.83 7.45
N PHE A 121 -7.94 12.42 6.19
CA PHE A 121 -8.52 13.12 5.06
C PHE A 121 -10.06 13.18 5.12
N ALA A 122 -10.73 12.07 5.42
CA ALA A 122 -12.19 12.02 5.56
C ALA A 122 -12.68 12.88 6.74
N GLU A 123 -12.02 12.84 7.89
CA GLU A 123 -12.35 13.69 9.04
C GLU A 123 -12.11 15.16 8.74
N ARG A 124 -11.09 15.48 7.93
CA ARG A 124 -10.83 16.84 7.49
C ARG A 124 -11.94 17.36 6.57
N LEU A 125 -12.37 16.56 5.60
CA LEU A 125 -13.48 16.89 4.72
C LEU A 125 -14.77 17.15 5.49
N LYS A 126 -15.06 16.37 6.55
CA LYS A 126 -16.25 16.56 7.40
C LYS A 126 -16.19 17.83 8.24
N SER A 127 -15.02 18.14 8.81
CA SER A 127 -14.85 19.28 9.72
C SER A 127 -14.79 20.64 9.02
N GLY A 128 -14.48 20.68 7.71
CA GLY A 128 -14.50 21.92 6.91
C GLY A 128 -13.49 22.98 7.34
N GLY A 129 -12.44 22.59 8.08
CA GLY A 129 -11.42 23.51 8.60
C GLY A 129 -10.39 23.98 7.56
N SER A 130 -9.75 25.13 7.82
CA SER A 130 -8.74 25.75 6.95
C SER A 130 -7.44 24.95 6.88
N TRP A 131 -7.04 24.46 5.70
CA TRP A 131 -5.74 23.84 5.48
C TRP A 131 -4.61 24.74 6.01
N GLU A 132 -3.91 24.26 7.05
CA GLU A 132 -2.66 24.87 7.46
C GLU A 132 -1.55 24.23 6.64
N GLU A 133 -0.71 25.07 6.01
CA GLU A 133 0.47 24.57 5.32
C GLU A 133 1.41 23.95 6.35
N VAL A 134 1.57 22.64 6.29
CA VAL A 134 2.66 21.95 7.00
C VAL A 134 3.90 22.20 6.15
N PRO A 135 4.98 22.79 6.72
CA PRO A 135 6.22 22.97 5.99
C PRO A 135 6.67 21.63 5.41
N ASP A 136 7.16 21.62 4.16
CA ASP A 136 7.75 20.44 3.55
C ASP A 136 9.05 20.12 4.30
N ALA A 137 8.91 19.37 5.39
CA ALA A 137 10.02 18.91 6.20
C ALA A 137 10.58 17.67 5.51
N THR A 138 11.69 17.82 4.80
CA THR A 138 12.43 16.68 4.28
C THR A 138 13.11 15.98 5.44
N VAL A 139 12.45 14.97 6.02
CA VAL A 139 13.17 13.96 6.79
C VAL A 139 13.82 13.03 5.78
N ASP A 140 15.11 12.79 5.94
CA ASP A 140 15.86 11.82 5.14
C ASP A 140 15.41 10.42 5.56
N VAL A 141 14.25 10.00 5.06
CA VAL A 141 13.74 8.65 5.29
C VAL A 141 14.58 7.72 4.42
N PRO A 142 15.23 6.70 4.98
CA PRO A 142 15.95 5.73 4.19
C PRO A 142 14.99 5.11 3.16
N SER A 143 15.16 5.46 1.89
CA SER A 143 14.46 4.78 0.81
C SER A 143 14.86 3.31 0.87
N ALA A 144 13.90 2.41 1.11
CA ALA A 144 14.17 1.01 0.85
C ALA A 144 14.57 0.87 -0.62
N LYS A 145 15.53 -0.03 -0.88
CA LYS A 145 15.86 -0.39 -2.26
C LYS A 145 14.58 -0.91 -2.93
N PRO A 146 14.37 -0.63 -4.23
CA PRO A 146 13.28 -1.22 -4.98
C PRO A 146 13.27 -2.74 -4.76
N GLN A 147 12.21 -3.23 -4.12
CA GLN A 147 12.05 -4.67 -3.93
C GLN A 147 11.43 -5.24 -5.20
N ASN A 148 12.04 -6.31 -5.72
CA ASN A 148 11.49 -7.01 -6.87
C ASN A 148 10.33 -7.88 -6.39
N PHE A 149 9.13 -7.32 -6.36
CA PHE A 149 7.92 -8.04 -5.99
C PHE A 149 7.38 -8.87 -7.17
N PRO A 150 6.77 -10.04 -6.89
CA PRO A 150 5.96 -10.72 -7.90
C PRO A 150 4.89 -9.77 -8.45
N PRO A 151 4.57 -9.81 -9.75
CA PRO A 151 3.53 -8.98 -10.31
C PRO A 151 2.16 -9.34 -9.71
N ILE A 152 1.29 -8.35 -9.56
CA ILE A 152 -0.12 -8.60 -9.26
C ILE A 152 -0.73 -9.29 -10.48
N VAL A 153 -1.17 -10.54 -10.31
CA VAL A 153 -1.75 -11.35 -11.38
C VAL A 153 -3.18 -10.90 -11.63
N ALA A 154 -3.53 -10.64 -12.89
CA ALA A 154 -4.90 -10.31 -13.26
C ALA A 154 -5.82 -11.53 -13.04
N MET A 155 -7.06 -11.28 -12.64
CA MET A 155 -8.08 -12.32 -12.44
C MET A 155 -8.26 -13.26 -13.64
N SER A 156 -8.11 -12.73 -14.86
CA SER A 156 -8.16 -13.49 -16.12
C SER A 156 -6.99 -14.45 -16.32
N ASP A 157 -5.86 -14.16 -15.68
CA ASP A 157 -4.59 -14.88 -15.86
C ASP A 157 -4.36 -15.90 -14.73
N MET A 158 -5.25 -15.91 -13.73
CA MET A 158 -5.26 -16.91 -12.65
C MET A 158 -5.84 -18.24 -13.14
N SER A 159 -5.48 -19.34 -12.46
CA SER A 159 -6.25 -20.58 -12.58
C SER A 159 -7.70 -20.36 -12.12
N LYS A 160 -8.63 -21.19 -12.60
CA LYS A 160 -10.05 -21.09 -12.22
C LYS A 160 -10.23 -21.25 -10.72
N GLU A 161 -9.43 -22.13 -10.11
CA GLU A 161 -9.44 -22.44 -8.69
C GLU A 161 -8.98 -21.22 -7.88
N THR A 162 -7.85 -20.62 -8.24
CA THR A 162 -7.32 -19.42 -7.57
C THR A 162 -8.26 -18.23 -7.75
N ALA A 163 -8.77 -18.02 -8.96
CA ALA A 163 -9.75 -16.97 -9.25
C ALA A 163 -11.01 -17.11 -8.39
N SER A 164 -11.50 -18.33 -8.22
CA SER A 164 -12.68 -18.60 -7.38
C SER A 164 -12.39 -18.32 -5.91
N LEU A 165 -11.20 -18.66 -5.41
CA LEU A 165 -10.80 -18.35 -4.04
C LEU A 165 -10.73 -16.85 -3.78
N VAL A 166 -10.11 -16.08 -4.68
CA VAL A 166 -10.03 -14.61 -4.55
C VAL A 166 -11.42 -13.99 -4.49
N ARG A 167 -12.36 -14.43 -5.33
CA ARG A 167 -13.75 -13.94 -5.31
C ARG A 167 -14.50 -14.24 -4.02
N VAL A 168 -14.17 -15.34 -3.33
CA VAL A 168 -14.79 -15.67 -2.04
C VAL A 168 -14.23 -14.80 -0.90
N LEU A 169 -13.00 -14.32 -1.05
CA LEU A 169 -12.30 -13.51 -0.06
C LEU A 169 -12.44 -12.00 -0.27
N SER A 170 -13.04 -11.57 -1.38
CA SER A 170 -13.27 -10.15 -1.75
C SER A 170 -14.69 -9.71 -1.41
#